data_AF-A0AB38RLL3-F1
#
_entry.id   AF-A0AB38RLL3-F1
#
_cell.length_a   1.000
_cell.length_b   1.000
_cell.length_c   1.000
_cell.angle_alpha   90.00
_cell.angle_beta   90.00
_cell.angle_gamma   90.00
#
_symmetry.space_group_name_H-M   'P 1'
#
loop_
_entity.id
_entity.type
_entity.pdbx_description
1 polymer ?
#
loop_
_entity_poly.entity_id
_entity_poly.type
_entity_poly.pdbx_seq_one_letter_code
_entity_poly.pdbx_strand_id
1 'polypeptide(L)'
;MKLTLEPTVVNGAAFAHWVDAISDIVENSITDGELTDTPTAHRLAWNLCAGTVGAANASATLREDIDLATCLEGVVTAQLRNAFTPA
;
A
#
# COMPACT_ATOMS: atom_id res chain seq x y z
N MET A 1 9.39 25.33 14.30
CA MET A 1 9.53 23.86 14.37
C MET A 1 9.70 23.35 12.95
N LYS A 2 10.91 22.92 12.58
CA LYS A 2 11.20 22.36 11.26
C LYS A 2 10.76 20.90 11.32
N LEU A 3 9.66 20.56 10.64
CA LEU A 3 9.33 19.16 10.34
C LEU A 3 10.42 18.64 9.41
N THR A 4 11.52 18.16 9.99
CA THR A 4 12.44 17.31 9.26
C THR A 4 11.68 16.02 9.02
N LEU A 5 11.28 15.79 7.76
CA LEU A 5 10.92 14.48 7.24
C LEU A 5 12.12 13.58 7.54
N GLU A 6 12.08 12.88 8.68
CA GLU A 6 12.84 11.65 8.81
C GLU A 6 12.43 10.80 7.61
N PRO A 7 13.38 10.26 6.84
CA PRO A 7 13.03 9.40 5.73
C PRO A 7 12.36 8.17 6.34
N THR A 8 11.01 8.18 6.34
CA THR A 8 10.17 7.13 6.91
C THR A 8 10.47 5.77 6.29
N VAL A 9 11.13 5.78 5.12
CA VAL A 9 11.76 4.63 4.50
C VAL A 9 13.29 4.82 4.56
N VAL A 10 13.92 4.22 5.56
CA VAL A 10 15.38 4.21 5.73
C VAL A 10 16.08 3.42 4.60
N ASN A 11 15.33 2.60 3.84
CA ASN A 11 15.85 1.79 2.74
C ASN A 11 14.97 1.93 1.47
N GLY A 12 15.16 3.01 0.72
CA GLY A 12 14.39 3.29 -0.50
C GLY A 12 14.54 2.21 -1.58
N ALA A 13 15.69 1.54 -1.66
CA ALA A 13 15.93 0.45 -2.60
C ALA A 13 15.10 -0.79 -2.26
N ALA A 14 15.01 -1.15 -0.98
CA ALA A 14 14.16 -2.25 -0.54
C ALA A 14 12.66 -1.93 -0.75
N PHE A 15 12.26 -0.68 -0.54
CA PHE A 15 10.89 -0.26 -0.83
C PHE A 15 10.57 -0.34 -2.34
N ALA A 16 11.47 0.14 -3.20
CA ALA A 16 11.31 0.03 -4.64
C ALA A 16 11.20 -1.44 -5.08
N HIS A 17 12.10 -2.30 -4.58
CA HIS A 17 12.06 -3.73 -4.87
C HIS A 17 10.75 -4.39 -4.43
N TRP A 18 10.21 -4.00 -3.28
CA TRP A 18 8.92 -4.48 -2.82
C TRP A 18 7.78 -3.99 -3.70
N VAL A 19 7.77 -2.71 -4.10
CA VAL A 19 6.79 -2.18 -5.05
C VAL A 19 6.86 -2.93 -6.37
N ASP A 20 8.04 -3.22 -6.90
CA ASP A 20 8.22 -3.96 -8.15
C ASP A 20 7.62 -5.37 -8.04
N ALA A 21 7.92 -6.09 -6.95
CA ALA A 21 7.37 -7.44 -6.72
C ALA A 21 5.84 -7.47 -6.63
N ILE A 22 5.22 -6.45 -6.01
CA ILE A 22 3.75 -6.34 -5.98
C ILE A 22 3.20 -5.87 -7.32
N SER A 23 3.93 -5.03 -8.05
CA SER A 23 3.55 -4.58 -9.40
C SER A 23 3.45 -5.77 -10.34
N ASP A 24 4.39 -6.71 -10.32
CA ASP A 24 4.34 -7.93 -11.12
C ASP A 24 3.05 -8.75 -10.86
N ILE A 25 2.61 -8.83 -9.59
CA ILE A 25 1.35 -9.52 -9.24
C ILE A 25 0.15 -8.78 -9.82
N VAL A 26 0.11 -7.45 -9.66
CA VAL A 26 -0.99 -6.61 -10.14
C VAL A 26 -1.08 -6.64 -11.67
N GLU A 27 0.03 -6.53 -12.38
CA GLU A 27 0.08 -6.58 -13.85
C GLU A 27 -0.37 -7.94 -14.38
N ASN A 28 -0.03 -9.04 -13.70
CA ASN A 28 -0.55 -10.36 -14.05
C ASN A 28 -2.08 -10.43 -13.84
N SER A 29 -2.60 -9.93 -12.72
CA SER A 29 -4.06 -9.89 -12.50
C SER A 29 -4.80 -8.98 -13.50
N ILE A 30 -4.18 -7.90 -13.99
CA ILE A 30 -4.74 -7.08 -15.08
C ILE A 30 -4.74 -7.90 -16.39
N THR A 31 -3.62 -8.56 -16.71
CA THR A 31 -3.46 -9.37 -17.92
C THR A 31 -4.46 -10.53 -17.97
N ASP A 32 -4.69 -11.18 -16.83
CA ASP A 32 -5.63 -12.30 -16.67
C ASP A 32 -7.10 -11.82 -16.59
N GLY A 33 -7.34 -10.51 -16.57
CA GLY A 33 -8.68 -9.90 -16.52
C GLY A 33 -9.34 -9.95 -15.15
N GLU A 34 -8.59 -10.26 -14.09
CA GLU A 34 -9.06 -10.24 -12.71
C GLU A 34 -9.20 -8.80 -12.17
N LEU A 35 -8.31 -7.91 -12.63
CA LEU A 35 -8.38 -6.46 -12.39
C LEU A 35 -8.66 -5.73 -13.70
N THR A 36 -9.58 -4.76 -13.66
CA THR A 36 -9.81 -3.87 -14.80
C THR A 36 -8.58 -2.99 -15.02
N ASP A 37 -8.06 -2.96 -16.25
CA ASP A 37 -6.99 -2.06 -16.67
C ASP A 37 -7.43 -0.60 -16.50
N THR A 38 -6.95 0.01 -15.42
CA THR A 38 -7.25 1.39 -15.05
C THR A 38 -6.02 2.04 -14.41
N PRO A 39 -5.91 3.38 -14.45
CA PRO A 39 -4.85 4.09 -13.73
C PRO A 39 -4.84 3.80 -12.23
N THR A 40 -5.99 3.46 -11.63
CA THR A 40 -6.09 3.08 -10.22
C THR A 40 -5.50 1.70 -9.97
N ALA A 41 -5.75 0.73 -10.85
CA ALA A 41 -5.16 -0.60 -10.78
C ALA A 41 -3.63 -0.54 -10.87
N HIS A 42 -3.06 0.21 -11.82
CA HIS A 42 -1.60 0.38 -11.92
C HIS A 42 -0.94 1.08 -10.71
N ARG A 43 -1.70 1.80 -9.90
CA ARG A 43 -1.21 2.41 -8.64
C ARG A 43 -1.36 1.51 -7.43
N LEU A 44 -2.03 0.37 -7.56
CA LEU A 44 -2.38 -0.51 -6.44
C LEU A 44 -1.14 -0.99 -5.69
N ALA A 45 -0.10 -1.42 -6.39
CA ALA A 45 1.14 -1.90 -5.77
C ALA A 45 1.80 -0.83 -4.87
N TRP A 46 1.95 0.39 -5.39
CA TRP A 46 2.47 1.51 -4.62
C TRP A 46 1.59 1.83 -3.40
N ASN A 47 0.26 1.89 -3.61
CA ASN A 47 -0.68 2.22 -2.55
C ASN A 47 -0.70 1.18 -1.42
N LEU A 48 -0.58 -0.10 -1.75
CA LEU A 48 -0.48 -1.19 -0.78
C LEU A 48 0.82 -1.08 0.02
N CYS A 49 1.97 -0.93 -0.64
CA CYS A 49 3.26 -0.84 0.03
C CYS A 49 3.34 0.39 0.94
N ALA A 50 2.95 1.56 0.43
CA ALA A 50 2.92 2.80 1.21
C ALA A 50 1.90 2.72 2.37
N GLY A 51 0.73 2.14 2.12
CA GLY A 51 -0.31 1.94 3.12
C GLY A 51 0.14 1.03 4.27
N THR A 52 0.87 -0.05 3.98
CA THR A 52 1.44 -0.95 5.00
C THR A 52 2.47 -0.24 5.89
N VAL A 53 3.35 0.60 5.32
CA VAL A 53 4.27 1.43 6.12
C VAL A 53 3.48 2.42 7.00
N GLY A 54 2.43 3.03 6.44
CA GLY A 54 1.51 3.88 7.18
C GLY A 54 0.83 3.16 8.35
N ALA A 55 0.34 1.93 8.13
CA ALA A 55 -0.27 1.09 9.15
C ALA A 55 0.71 0.70 10.27
N ALA A 56 1.95 0.34 9.91
CA ALA A 56 3.02 0.06 10.87
C ALA A 56 3.31 1.27 11.76
N ASN A 57 3.47 2.45 11.16
CA ASN A 57 3.73 3.68 11.91
C ASN A 57 2.53 4.09 12.77
N ALA A 58 1.32 3.96 12.23
CA ALA A 58 0.08 4.28 12.93
C ALA A 58 -0.13 3.37 14.15
N SER A 59 -0.01 2.06 14.01
CA SER A 59 -0.15 1.10 15.12
C SER A 59 0.92 1.26 16.20
N ALA A 60 2.13 1.72 15.85
CA ALA A 60 3.19 2.01 16.82
C ALA A 60 2.99 3.35 17.55
N THR A 61 2.25 4.29 16.97
CA THR A 61 2.12 5.68 17.47
C THR A 61 0.76 5.96 18.13
N LEU A 62 -0.32 5.36 17.60
CA LEU A 62 -1.67 5.45 18.14
C LEU A 62 -1.86 4.39 19.22
N ARG A 63 -2.50 4.78 20.33
CA ARG A 63 -2.69 3.97 21.55
C ARG A 63 -3.27 2.56 21.28
N GLU A 64 -3.03 1.68 22.26
CA GLU A 64 -3.37 0.24 22.45
C GLU A 64 -4.68 -0.34 21.86
N ASP A 65 -5.57 0.47 21.28
CA ASP A 65 -6.89 0.03 20.83
C ASP A 65 -6.93 -0.52 19.40
N ILE A 66 -5.90 -0.27 18.58
CA ILE A 66 -5.85 -0.77 17.19
C ILE A 66 -4.51 -1.46 16.95
N ASP A 67 -4.56 -2.78 16.84
CA ASP A 67 -3.37 -3.57 16.49
C ASP A 67 -2.97 -3.39 15.00
N LEU A 68 -1.73 -3.76 14.70
CA LEU A 68 -1.20 -3.69 13.34
C LEU A 68 -2.04 -4.49 12.34
N ALA A 69 -2.57 -5.64 12.74
CA ALA A 69 -3.36 -6.49 11.85
C ALA A 69 -4.63 -5.77 11.38
N THR A 70 -5.32 -5.11 12.30
CA THR A 70 -6.52 -4.32 12.03
C THR A 70 -6.21 -3.13 11.11
N CYS A 71 -5.09 -2.43 11.34
CA CYS A 71 -4.66 -1.36 10.44
C CYS A 71 -4.36 -1.88 9.02
N LEU A 72 -3.69 -3.03 8.90
CA LEU A 72 -3.36 -3.63 7.60
C LEU A 72 -4.61 -4.08 6.85
N GLU A 73 -5.55 -4.72 7.54
CA GLU A 73 -6.83 -5.14 6.96
C GLU A 73 -7.60 -3.94 6.39
N GLY A 74 -7.66 -2.84 7.14
CA GLY A 74 -8.30 -1.59 6.70
C GLY A 74 -7.64 -1.01 5.44
N VAL A 75 -6.31 -0.97 5.40
CA VAL A 75 -5.54 -0.50 4.22
C VAL A 75 -5.81 -1.38 3.00
N VAL A 76 -5.62 -2.69 3.14
CA VAL A 76 -5.79 -3.64 2.03
C VAL A 76 -7.23 -3.58 1.49
N THR A 77 -8.21 -3.62 2.38
CA THR A 77 -9.64 -3.54 2.00
C THR A 77 -9.94 -2.25 1.24
N ALA A 78 -9.44 -1.11 1.71
CA ALA A 78 -9.68 0.17 1.06
C ALA A 78 -9.04 0.24 -0.34
N GLN A 79 -7.78 -0.20 -0.47
CA GLN A 79 -7.08 -0.13 -1.76
C GLN A 79 -7.64 -1.12 -2.78
N LEU A 80 -7.98 -2.34 -2.37
CA LEU A 80 -8.64 -3.31 -3.25
C LEU A 80 -10.00 -2.80 -3.71
N ARG A 81 -10.82 -2.25 -2.80
CA ARG A 81 -12.11 -1.66 -3.17
C ARG A 81 -11.95 -0.59 -4.25
N ASN A 82 -10.96 0.28 -4.10
CA ASN A 82 -10.69 1.33 -5.09
C ASN A 82 -10.24 0.76 -6.44
N ALA A 83 -9.45 -0.31 -6.44
CA ALA A 83 -8.99 -0.96 -7.67
C ALA A 83 -10.12 -1.71 -8.41
N PHE A 84 -11.07 -2.29 -7.68
CA PHE A 84 -12.21 -3.01 -8.26
C PHE A 84 -13.38 -2.10 -8.66
N THR A 85 -13.39 -0.84 -8.24
CA THR A 85 -14.48 0.09 -8.58
C THR A 85 -14.13 0.80 -9.90
N PRO A 86 -14.90 0.63 -10.99
CA PRO A 86 -14.69 1.41 -12.21
C PRO A 86 -14.96 2.90 -11.94
N ALA A 87 -14.12 3.76 -12.52
CA ALA A 87 -14.27 5.21 -12.49
C ALA A 87 -15.48 5.69 -13.31
#